data_AF-A0A1N6DCA6-F1
#
_entry.id   AF-A0A1N6DCA6-F1
#
_cell.length_a   1.000
_cell.length_b   1.000
_cell.length_c   1.000
_cell.angle_alpha   90.00
_cell.angle_beta   90.00
_cell.angle_gamma   90.00
#
_symmetry.space_group_name_H-M   'P 1'
#
loop_
_entity.id
_entity.type
_entity.pdbx_description
1 polymer ?
#
loop_
_entity_poly.entity_id
_entity_poly.type
_entity_poly.pdbx_seq_one_letter_code
_entity_poly.pdbx_strand_id
1 'polypeptide(L)'
;MKLSRRILVLVLAVLVAIPAISWMVRESHSTASTESPGQELDIIAQVGPWPVASRLIGYRGKLWFANSVKGRNHNSADIWSFEPQTGQVRYERHLYSQDAGHPLVYKGLLYWPFEDALQSAGEGVVEVTDGDSWHALTIPNPPIYHTSQLLEWEGGLLAITGTRNAGMQFSDDSGRTWEEYYIHPTPSTHVSRLKEMLVFQGKTYASLKDAKVKRLVKWTGSGFQTVNSWPLNRYFNGLTIHGEGLFAIVGRGREREIWRFDGRRSVRVGIKGPFVDLASDGNRLWVVANDGQLWSSPGGDHWLRGQKLDQGRPVSIQSVAGQIYVAGAGDDGRGIVWGPRNHIIPRGEKPPRLISQKPEQLVAMDWESTGRDIDLMLAAPSTYEAAGISRLRRLIYAASTNGPPAGFFAERFKARPPDLAFSAFGGSLSLRAIDIARASILTGMARAGQADVPVNLLTDPWTSPPNSYEKYFEIELSALRAVAASGQNDRQTVDALLKRLDFADDPPWLKSQIIGTLTSISGKHLGYDIVAWKDWAKSR
;
A
#
# COMPACT_ATOMS: atom_id res chain seq x y z
N MET A 1 -85.90 -38.85 -21.54
CA MET A 1 -84.51 -38.41 -21.83
C MET A 1 -83.56 -39.15 -20.89
N LYS A 2 -82.50 -39.73 -21.45
CA LYS A 2 -81.79 -40.93 -20.96
C LYS A 2 -80.72 -40.66 -19.88
N LEU A 3 -80.81 -41.45 -18.80
CA LEU A 3 -79.78 -42.18 -18.02
C LEU A 3 -78.58 -41.41 -17.41
N SER A 4 -78.05 -41.72 -16.23
CA SER A 4 -78.39 -42.66 -15.15
C SER A 4 -77.41 -42.49 -13.98
N ARG A 5 -77.93 -42.56 -12.74
CA ARG A 5 -77.44 -43.32 -11.57
C ARG A 5 -75.92 -43.60 -11.48
N ARG A 6 -75.29 -43.11 -10.40
CA ARG A 6 -74.92 -43.92 -9.22
C ARG A 6 -74.48 -43.02 -8.06
N ILE A 7 -74.92 -43.41 -6.88
CA ILE A 7 -75.09 -42.66 -5.64
C ILE A 7 -74.40 -43.49 -4.53
N LEU A 8 -73.84 -42.78 -3.54
CA LEU A 8 -73.60 -43.16 -2.13
C LEU A 8 -72.62 -44.31 -1.82
N VAL A 9 -71.53 -44.02 -1.06
CA VAL A 9 -71.41 -44.07 0.42
C VAL A 9 -71.00 -45.48 0.88
N LEU A 10 -69.74 -45.68 1.29
CA LEU A 10 -69.17 -45.46 2.64
C LEU A 10 -69.43 -46.68 3.57
N VAL A 11 -68.34 -47.42 3.81
CA VAL A 11 -67.95 -48.10 5.06
C VAL A 11 -68.74 -49.34 5.51
N LEU A 12 -68.09 -50.50 5.44
CA LEU A 12 -67.80 -51.39 6.58
C LEU A 12 -66.77 -52.45 6.12
N ALA A 13 -65.54 -52.45 6.68
CA ALA A 13 -65.01 -53.51 7.56
C ALA A 13 -64.69 -54.84 6.82
N VAL A 14 -63.49 -55.44 6.81
CA VAL A 14 -62.40 -55.52 7.80
C VAL A 14 -61.27 -56.39 7.18
N LEU A 15 -60.01 -56.20 7.64
CA LEU A 15 -58.82 -57.07 7.50
C LEU A 15 -58.00 -57.08 6.19
N VAL A 16 -57.11 -56.10 6.02
CA VAL A 16 -55.66 -56.38 5.88
C VAL A 16 -54.91 -55.35 6.73
N ALA A 17 -54.00 -55.85 7.56
CA ALA A 17 -53.30 -55.12 8.61
C ALA A 17 -52.45 -53.95 8.09
N ILE A 18 -52.59 -52.84 8.80
CA ILE A 18 -51.72 -51.66 8.88
C ILE A 18 -50.83 -51.85 10.14
N PRO A 19 -49.54 -51.43 10.13
CA PRO A 19 -49.17 -50.14 10.75
C PRO A 19 -48.36 -49.29 9.77
N ALA A 20 -48.73 -48.06 9.40
CA ALA A 20 -48.97 -46.86 10.20
C ALA A 20 -47.74 -46.38 10.98
N ILE A 21 -47.53 -45.06 10.84
CA ILE A 21 -46.85 -44.08 11.70
C ILE A 21 -45.67 -43.44 10.95
N SER A 22 -45.93 -42.37 10.20
CA SER A 22 -45.85 -40.96 10.64
C SER A 22 -44.42 -40.45 10.72
N TRP A 23 -44.17 -39.36 10.00
CA TRP A 23 -43.29 -38.27 10.43
C TRP A 23 -41.89 -38.69 10.94
N MET A 24 -40.97 -38.88 10.00
CA MET A 24 -39.61 -38.44 10.21
C MET A 24 -39.22 -37.51 9.07
N VAL A 25 -39.05 -36.25 9.46
CA VAL A 25 -38.05 -35.35 8.92
C VAL A 25 -36.78 -36.16 8.60
N ARG A 26 -36.52 -36.39 7.32
CA ARG A 26 -35.17 -36.49 6.75
C ARG A 26 -35.07 -35.24 5.89
N GLU A 27 -34.47 -34.14 6.31
CA GLU A 27 -33.02 -34.03 6.54
C GLU A 27 -32.24 -35.05 5.72
N SER A 28 -32.41 -35.01 4.40
CA SER A 28 -31.28 -35.28 3.52
C SER A 28 -30.33 -34.08 3.62
N HIS A 29 -29.58 -34.05 4.72
CA HIS A 29 -28.23 -33.50 4.74
C HIS A 29 -27.40 -34.33 3.74
N SER A 30 -27.59 -34.05 2.46
CA SER A 30 -26.65 -34.38 1.40
C SER A 30 -25.77 -33.15 1.25
N THR A 31 -24.87 -32.97 2.22
CA THR A 31 -23.64 -32.20 2.09
C THR A 31 -22.74 -32.91 1.08
N ALA A 32 -23.15 -32.93 -0.18
CA ALA A 32 -22.22 -33.02 -1.29
C ALA A 32 -21.89 -31.57 -1.63
N SER A 33 -20.95 -31.00 -0.89
CA SER A 33 -20.16 -29.91 -1.42
C SER A 33 -19.60 -30.39 -2.74
N THR A 34 -20.18 -29.95 -3.86
CA THR A 34 -19.49 -29.95 -5.13
C THR A 34 -18.29 -29.04 -4.94
N GLU A 35 -17.20 -29.61 -4.41
CA GLU A 35 -15.89 -29.02 -4.44
C GLU A 35 -15.62 -28.69 -5.91
N SER A 36 -15.44 -27.40 -6.18
CA SER A 36 -14.90 -26.99 -7.46
C SER A 36 -13.57 -27.74 -7.65
N PRO A 37 -13.18 -28.14 -8.87
CA PRO A 37 -11.76 -28.35 -9.16
C PRO A 37 -11.10 -26.99 -8.92
N GLY A 38 -10.63 -26.81 -7.69
CA GLY A 38 -10.22 -25.54 -7.12
C GLY A 38 -8.71 -25.52 -7.12
N GLN A 39 -8.15 -24.38 -7.48
CA GLN A 39 -6.74 -24.11 -7.26
C GLN A 39 -6.44 -24.31 -5.77
N GLU A 40 -5.61 -25.30 -5.44
CA GLU A 40 -5.14 -25.54 -4.08
C GLU A 40 -4.05 -24.52 -3.72
N LEU A 41 -4.23 -23.84 -2.59
CA LEU A 41 -3.31 -22.82 -2.10
C LEU A 41 -2.58 -23.35 -0.85
N ASP A 42 -1.27 -23.40 -0.94
CA ASP A 42 -0.37 -23.71 0.17
C ASP A 42 0.14 -22.44 0.84
N ILE A 43 0.56 -22.54 2.10
CA ILE A 43 1.40 -21.51 2.72
C ILE A 43 2.75 -21.51 2.01
N ILE A 44 3.05 -20.45 1.26
CA ILE A 44 4.29 -20.29 0.49
C ILE A 44 5.27 -19.31 1.14
N ALA A 45 4.79 -18.46 2.05
CA ALA A 45 5.64 -17.56 2.80
C ALA A 45 5.05 -17.21 4.17
N GLN A 46 5.92 -17.12 5.17
CA GLN A 46 5.66 -16.45 6.45
C GLN A 46 6.83 -15.49 6.72
N VAL A 47 6.56 -14.18 6.74
CA VAL A 47 7.59 -13.14 6.73
C VAL A 47 7.36 -12.08 7.78
N GLY A 48 8.42 -11.31 8.05
CA GLY A 48 8.32 -10.06 8.77
C GLY A 48 9.19 -9.98 10.00
N PRO A 49 8.95 -8.91 10.76
CA PRO A 49 8.28 -9.04 12.04
C PRO A 49 6.84 -8.48 12.00
N TRP A 50 6.36 -7.99 10.85
CA TRP A 50 5.04 -7.37 10.78
C TRP A 50 3.92 -8.37 10.60
N PRO A 51 2.74 -8.10 11.17
CA PRO A 51 1.69 -9.10 11.25
C PRO A 51 0.90 -9.28 9.96
N VAL A 52 1.11 -8.50 8.90
CA VAL A 52 0.25 -8.58 7.71
C VAL A 52 1.07 -8.58 6.43
N ALA A 53 0.86 -9.57 5.57
CA ALA A 53 1.25 -9.52 4.17
C ALA A 53 0.08 -9.01 3.30
N SER A 54 0.35 -8.20 2.28
CA SER A 54 -0.65 -7.62 1.38
C SER A 54 -0.04 -7.10 0.08
N ARG A 55 -0.85 -6.47 -0.79
CA ARG A 55 -0.38 -5.79 -2.02
C ARG A 55 0.43 -6.70 -2.93
N LEU A 56 -0.10 -7.90 -3.20
CA LEU A 56 0.52 -8.91 -4.04
C LEU A 56 0.67 -8.41 -5.49
N ILE A 57 1.77 -8.72 -6.16
CA ILE A 57 1.95 -8.48 -7.59
C ILE A 57 2.99 -9.43 -8.19
N GLY A 58 2.75 -9.92 -9.40
CA GLY A 58 3.75 -10.71 -10.13
C GLY A 58 4.71 -9.81 -10.89
N TYR A 59 6.01 -10.07 -10.77
CA TYR A 59 7.02 -9.34 -11.52
C TYR A 59 8.31 -10.16 -11.64
N ARG A 60 8.82 -10.26 -12.87
CA ARG A 60 10.09 -10.93 -13.21
C ARG A 60 10.26 -12.33 -12.61
N GLY A 61 9.24 -13.16 -12.75
CA GLY A 61 9.29 -14.55 -12.30
C GLY A 61 9.03 -14.77 -10.81
N LYS A 62 8.74 -13.70 -10.07
CA LYS A 62 8.51 -13.73 -8.63
C LYS A 62 7.15 -13.14 -8.27
N LEU A 63 6.61 -13.59 -7.15
CA LEU A 63 5.54 -12.92 -6.45
C LEU A 63 6.15 -11.90 -5.50
N TRP A 64 5.80 -10.64 -5.64
CA TRP A 64 6.21 -9.56 -4.74
C TRP A 64 5.04 -9.15 -3.86
N PHE A 65 5.32 -8.75 -2.62
CA PHE A 65 4.29 -8.36 -1.67
C PHE A 65 4.86 -7.47 -0.56
N ALA A 66 3.99 -6.67 0.04
CA ALA A 66 4.31 -5.85 1.19
C ALA A 66 4.03 -6.62 2.49
N ASN A 67 4.90 -6.48 3.48
CA ASN A 67 4.70 -6.86 4.86
C ASN A 67 4.67 -5.61 5.75
N SER A 68 3.55 -5.33 6.39
CA SER A 68 3.34 -4.10 7.16
C SER A 68 2.41 -4.32 8.34
N VAL A 69 2.35 -3.33 9.24
CA VAL A 69 1.28 -3.25 10.24
C VAL A 69 0.06 -2.62 9.55
N LYS A 70 -1.16 -3.13 9.77
CA LYS A 70 -2.39 -2.48 9.28
C LYS A 70 -3.14 -1.85 10.45
N GLY A 71 -3.54 -0.57 10.39
CA GLY A 71 -4.36 0.04 11.45
C GLY A 71 -4.10 1.52 11.71
N ARG A 72 -4.23 1.99 12.96
CA ARG A 72 -3.71 3.30 13.38
C ARG A 72 -2.37 3.03 14.08
N ASN A 73 -1.31 3.74 13.73
CA ASN A 73 0.08 3.54 14.22
C ASN A 73 0.82 2.35 13.58
N HIS A 74 0.59 2.11 12.29
CA HIS A 74 1.50 1.30 11.48
C HIS A 74 2.73 2.15 11.17
N ASN A 75 3.96 1.67 11.26
CA ASN A 75 5.16 2.53 11.12
C ASN A 75 6.25 1.91 10.22
N SER A 76 5.93 0.82 9.51
CA SER A 76 6.87 0.15 8.63
C SER A 76 6.15 -0.67 7.56
N ALA A 77 6.69 -0.62 6.35
CA ALA A 77 6.33 -1.47 5.23
C ALA A 77 7.60 -2.03 4.58
N ASP A 78 7.74 -3.34 4.61
CA ASP A 78 8.82 -4.04 3.92
C ASP A 78 8.30 -4.71 2.65
N ILE A 79 9.12 -4.76 1.61
CA ILE A 79 8.86 -5.53 0.41
C ILE A 79 9.60 -6.86 0.50
N TRP A 80 8.88 -7.92 0.19
CA TRP A 80 9.39 -9.28 0.10
C TRP A 80 9.06 -9.84 -1.28
N SER A 81 9.82 -10.86 -1.68
CA SER A 81 9.50 -11.67 -2.85
C SER A 81 9.52 -13.16 -2.53
N PHE A 82 8.74 -13.92 -3.28
CA PHE A 82 8.75 -15.37 -3.33
C PHE A 82 8.99 -15.82 -4.76
N GLU A 83 9.96 -16.71 -4.97
CA GLU A 83 10.27 -17.31 -6.26
C GLU A 83 9.70 -18.73 -6.32
N PRO A 84 8.62 -18.98 -7.08
CA PRO A 84 7.98 -20.30 -7.12
C PRO A 84 8.89 -21.43 -7.58
N GLN A 85 9.84 -21.14 -8.48
CA GLN A 85 10.75 -22.16 -9.03
C GLN A 85 11.70 -22.76 -7.99
N THR A 86 12.12 -21.94 -7.03
CA THR A 86 13.10 -22.32 -6.00
C THR A 86 12.47 -22.47 -4.62
N GLY A 87 11.24 -21.97 -4.44
CA GLY A 87 10.59 -21.85 -3.14
C GLY A 87 11.23 -20.80 -2.22
N GLN A 88 12.17 -20.00 -2.72
CA GLN A 88 12.88 -19.03 -1.91
C GLN A 88 12.04 -17.80 -1.62
N VAL A 89 12.05 -17.39 -0.36
CA VAL A 89 11.48 -16.13 0.13
C VAL A 89 12.62 -15.17 0.46
N ARG A 90 12.56 -13.93 -0.02
CA ARG A 90 13.64 -12.94 0.13
C ARG A 90 13.12 -11.59 0.60
N TYR A 91 13.84 -10.97 1.53
CA TYR A 91 13.65 -9.56 1.88
C TYR A 91 14.21 -8.67 0.77
N GLU A 92 13.41 -7.78 0.23
CA GLU A 92 13.80 -6.97 -0.94
C GLU A 92 14.20 -5.56 -0.55
N ARG A 93 13.32 -4.84 0.15
CA ARG A 93 13.47 -3.40 0.36
C ARG A 93 12.62 -2.95 1.53
N HIS A 94 13.11 -1.99 2.31
CA HIS A 94 12.25 -1.21 3.20
C HIS A 94 11.62 -0.06 2.42
N LEU A 95 10.30 0.06 2.46
CA LEU A 95 9.64 1.29 2.08
C LEU A 95 9.63 2.17 3.33
N TYR A 96 10.25 3.34 3.24
CA TYR A 96 10.20 4.38 4.28
C TYR A 96 8.80 5.01 4.36
N SER A 97 7.81 4.15 4.58
CA SER A 97 6.37 4.37 4.57
C SER A 97 5.77 3.47 5.64
N GLN A 98 4.67 3.92 6.23
CA GLN A 98 3.97 3.12 7.22
C GLN A 98 3.21 1.94 6.59
N ASP A 99 2.75 2.11 5.35
CA ASP A 99 2.09 1.08 4.54
C ASP A 99 2.43 1.23 3.06
N ALA A 100 2.15 0.19 2.28
CA ALA A 100 2.30 0.20 0.83
C ALA A 100 0.95 0.43 0.15
N GLY A 101 0.91 1.34 -0.83
CA GLY A 101 -0.24 1.47 -1.72
C GLY A 101 -0.31 0.32 -2.73
N HIS A 102 -1.27 0.38 -3.64
CA HIS A 102 -1.40 -0.65 -4.69
C HIS A 102 -0.27 -0.50 -5.72
N PRO A 103 0.60 -1.52 -5.89
CA PRO A 103 1.70 -1.48 -6.84
C PRO A 103 1.21 -1.63 -8.27
N LEU A 104 2.09 -1.28 -9.21
CA LEU A 104 1.84 -1.39 -10.64
C LEU A 104 3.11 -1.83 -11.37
N VAL A 105 2.97 -2.75 -12.31
CA VAL A 105 3.99 -2.97 -13.35
C VAL A 105 3.63 -2.12 -14.56
N TYR A 106 4.51 -1.21 -14.97
CA TYR A 106 4.28 -0.31 -16.09
C TYR A 106 5.56 -0.16 -16.92
N LYS A 107 5.45 -0.34 -18.25
CA LYS A 107 6.59 -0.31 -19.19
C LYS A 107 7.80 -1.12 -18.71
N GLY A 108 7.54 -2.31 -18.15
CA GLY A 108 8.58 -3.25 -17.70
C GLY A 108 9.25 -2.92 -16.36
N LEU A 109 8.80 -1.91 -15.62
CA LEU A 109 9.28 -1.58 -14.27
C LEU A 109 8.17 -1.79 -13.23
N LEU A 110 8.56 -2.10 -12.00
CA LEU A 110 7.64 -2.27 -10.87
C LEU A 110 7.67 -1.01 -9.97
N TYR A 111 6.50 -0.43 -9.72
CA TYR A 111 6.31 0.79 -8.93
C TYR A 111 5.56 0.48 -7.63
N TRP A 112 6.08 1.00 -6.51
CA TRP A 112 5.57 0.84 -5.15
C TRP A 112 5.26 2.20 -4.54
N PRO A 113 3.98 2.62 -4.54
CA PRO A 113 3.58 3.88 -3.95
C PRO A 113 3.57 3.82 -2.42
N PHE A 114 3.98 4.92 -1.78
CA PHE A 114 3.98 5.04 -0.33
C PHE A 114 2.59 5.49 0.14
N GLU A 115 1.82 4.59 0.74
CA GLU A 115 0.46 4.90 1.20
C GLU A 115 0.45 5.88 2.36
N ASP A 116 1.50 5.89 3.19
CA ASP A 116 1.67 6.84 4.28
C ASP A 116 3.16 7.07 4.52
N ALA A 117 3.75 7.87 3.64
CA ALA A 117 5.18 8.08 3.56
C ALA A 117 5.73 8.75 4.83
N LEU A 118 6.82 8.20 5.34
CA LEU A 118 7.54 8.80 6.46
C LEU A 118 8.12 10.13 5.98
N GLN A 119 7.77 11.20 6.70
CA GLN A 119 8.29 12.56 6.51
C GLN A 119 7.96 13.25 5.18
N SER A 120 6.97 12.76 4.43
CA SER A 120 6.55 13.43 3.19
C SER A 120 5.46 14.48 3.42
N ALA A 121 5.50 15.24 4.52
CA ALA A 121 4.51 16.30 4.78
C ALA A 121 4.61 17.43 3.73
N GLY A 122 4.17 17.19 2.49
CA GLY A 122 4.45 18.03 1.33
C GLY A 122 4.59 17.32 -0.01
N GLU A 123 4.86 16.02 -0.09
CA GLU A 123 5.20 15.33 -1.36
C GLU A 123 4.69 13.89 -1.38
N GLY A 124 4.33 13.36 -2.55
CA GLY A 124 4.10 11.93 -2.75
C GLY A 124 5.42 11.22 -3.05
N VAL A 125 5.52 9.93 -2.72
CA VAL A 125 6.71 9.11 -3.01
C VAL A 125 6.30 7.78 -3.60
N VAL A 126 7.02 7.37 -4.63
CA VAL A 126 6.93 6.06 -5.28
C VAL A 126 8.33 5.49 -5.42
N GLU A 127 8.56 4.28 -4.94
CA GLU A 127 9.80 3.54 -5.24
C GLU A 127 9.61 2.76 -6.55
N VAL A 128 10.56 2.85 -7.47
CA VAL A 128 10.57 2.09 -8.73
C VAL A 128 11.75 1.14 -8.76
N THR A 129 11.51 -0.09 -9.22
CA THR A 129 12.52 -1.13 -9.34
C THR A 129 12.49 -1.83 -10.69
N ASP A 130 13.66 -2.20 -11.18
CA ASP A 130 13.83 -3.12 -12.29
C ASP A 130 13.85 -4.58 -11.80
N GLY A 131 13.78 -4.82 -10.49
CA GLY A 131 13.85 -6.13 -9.82
C GLY A 131 15.17 -6.38 -9.09
N ASP A 132 16.18 -5.54 -9.36
CA ASP A 132 17.52 -5.63 -8.79
C ASP A 132 17.92 -4.30 -8.11
N SER A 133 17.69 -3.18 -8.78
CA SER A 133 17.98 -1.82 -8.31
C SER A 133 16.70 -1.04 -7.97
N TRP A 134 16.82 0.00 -7.16
CA TRP A 134 15.69 0.79 -6.65
C TRP A 134 15.97 2.28 -6.73
N HIS A 135 15.01 3.07 -7.20
CA HIS A 135 15.05 4.54 -7.14
C HIS A 135 13.73 5.10 -6.59
N ALA A 136 13.83 6.14 -5.77
CA ALA A 136 12.67 6.91 -5.36
C ALA A 136 12.30 7.97 -6.43
N LEU A 137 11.01 8.06 -6.73
CA LEU A 137 10.38 9.11 -7.50
C LEU A 137 9.50 9.95 -6.54
N THR A 138 9.60 11.25 -6.68
CA THR A 138 8.85 12.25 -5.91
C THR A 138 7.74 12.83 -6.76
N ILE A 139 6.54 12.91 -6.19
CA ILE A 139 5.38 13.55 -6.79
C ILE A 139 5.20 14.93 -6.11
N PRO A 140 5.62 16.03 -6.76
CA PRO A 140 5.47 17.38 -6.22
C PRO A 140 4.00 17.85 -6.26
N ASN A 141 3.47 18.41 -5.16
CA ASN A 141 2.22 19.22 -5.11
C ASN A 141 1.96 19.77 -3.68
N PRO A 142 1.05 20.75 -3.40
CA PRO A 142 0.73 21.09 -2.01
C PRO A 142 0.03 19.91 -1.34
N PRO A 143 0.14 19.81 0.00
CA PRO A 143 0.68 18.63 0.66
C PRO A 143 0.02 17.34 0.16
N ILE A 144 0.84 16.31 -0.06
CA ILE A 144 0.47 14.91 -0.27
C ILE A 144 0.93 14.12 0.98
N TYR A 145 0.07 13.32 1.60
CA TYR A 145 0.42 12.43 2.73
C TYR A 145 0.32 10.96 2.31
N HIS A 146 -0.53 10.69 1.32
CA HIS A 146 -0.83 9.35 0.88
C HIS A 146 -0.68 9.25 -0.63
N THR A 147 0.01 8.22 -1.11
CA THR A 147 -0.06 7.73 -2.49
C THR A 147 -0.66 6.33 -2.45
N SER A 148 -1.98 6.22 -2.64
CA SER A 148 -2.73 4.99 -2.33
C SER A 148 -2.72 3.94 -3.45
N GLN A 149 -2.56 4.38 -4.70
CA GLN A 149 -2.56 3.52 -5.87
C GLN A 149 -1.86 4.22 -7.04
N LEU A 150 -1.19 3.41 -7.88
CA LEU A 150 -0.85 3.77 -9.25
C LEU A 150 -1.73 3.00 -10.23
N LEU A 151 -2.08 3.63 -11.34
CA LEU A 151 -2.71 2.96 -12.49
C LEU A 151 -2.06 3.43 -13.80
N GLU A 152 -2.04 2.52 -14.77
CA GLU A 152 -1.83 2.90 -16.16
C GLU A 152 -3.11 3.61 -16.66
N TRP A 153 -2.95 4.81 -17.18
CA TRP A 153 -4.08 5.65 -17.56
C TRP A 153 -3.68 6.58 -18.72
N GLU A 154 -4.48 6.62 -19.79
CA GLU A 154 -4.23 7.44 -20.98
C GLU A 154 -2.78 7.36 -21.53
N GLY A 155 -2.18 6.17 -21.46
CA GLY A 155 -0.80 5.93 -21.93
C GLY A 155 0.30 6.38 -20.97
N GLY A 156 -0.05 6.95 -19.81
CA GLY A 156 0.86 7.37 -18.73
C GLY A 156 0.58 6.67 -17.40
N LEU A 157 1.11 7.25 -16.33
CA LEU A 157 0.89 6.87 -14.94
C LEU A 157 -0.04 7.89 -14.28
N LEU A 158 -1.10 7.40 -13.62
CA LEU A 158 -1.91 8.21 -12.71
C LEU A 158 -1.70 7.72 -11.29
N ALA A 159 -1.31 8.63 -10.40
CA ALA A 159 -1.22 8.39 -8.97
C ALA A 159 -2.48 8.92 -8.27
N ILE A 160 -3.12 8.08 -7.45
CA ILE A 160 -4.12 8.54 -6.50
C ILE A 160 -3.40 9.04 -5.26
N THR A 161 -3.57 10.33 -4.96
CA THR A 161 -2.98 10.92 -3.77
C THR A 161 -4.03 11.46 -2.81
N GLY A 162 -3.60 11.78 -1.59
CA GLY A 162 -4.47 12.52 -0.70
C GLY A 162 -3.78 13.17 0.49
N THR A 163 -4.40 14.25 0.96
CA THR A 163 -4.14 14.87 2.27
C THR A 163 -5.39 15.26 3.01
N ARG A 164 -5.92 16.46 2.82
CA ARG A 164 -7.29 16.78 3.20
C ARG A 164 -8.21 16.43 2.04
N ASN A 165 -7.75 16.69 0.81
CA ASN A 165 -8.51 16.46 -0.39
C ASN A 165 -7.97 15.20 -1.08
N ALA A 166 -8.86 14.48 -1.77
CA ALA A 166 -8.45 13.46 -2.70
C ALA A 166 -7.85 14.12 -3.95
N GLY A 167 -6.74 13.59 -4.45
CA GLY A 167 -6.03 14.12 -5.60
C GLY A 167 -5.70 13.04 -6.63
N MET A 168 -5.42 13.51 -7.85
CA MET A 168 -4.88 12.71 -8.94
C MET A 168 -3.70 13.47 -9.54
N GLN A 169 -2.56 12.78 -9.69
CA GLN A 169 -1.36 13.32 -10.33
C GLN A 169 -1.03 12.44 -11.52
N PHE A 170 -0.73 13.07 -12.64
CA PHE A 170 -0.48 12.40 -13.90
C PHE A 170 0.97 12.57 -14.33
N SER A 171 1.51 11.54 -14.97
CA SER A 171 2.83 11.56 -15.59
C SER A 171 2.77 10.80 -16.91
N ASP A 172 3.13 11.47 -18.01
CA ASP A 172 3.23 10.87 -19.35
C ASP A 172 4.63 10.29 -19.65
N ASP A 173 5.61 10.55 -18.78
CA ASP A 173 7.03 10.22 -18.95
C ASP A 173 7.55 9.16 -17.97
N SER A 174 6.67 8.25 -17.53
CA SER A 174 6.98 7.16 -16.59
C SER A 174 7.43 7.62 -15.19
N GLY A 175 6.91 8.77 -14.74
CA GLY A 175 7.10 9.30 -13.40
C GLY A 175 8.33 10.20 -13.26
N ARG A 176 8.96 10.63 -14.36
CA ARG A 176 10.06 11.62 -14.28
C ARG A 176 9.50 12.97 -13.87
N THR A 177 8.42 13.39 -14.50
CA THR A 177 7.67 14.60 -14.16
C THR A 177 6.24 14.24 -13.80
N TRP A 178 5.61 15.11 -13.00
CA TRP A 178 4.23 14.92 -12.54
C TRP A 178 3.49 16.24 -12.58
N GLU A 179 2.22 16.17 -12.97
CA GLU A 179 1.31 17.30 -13.02
C GLU A 179 0.10 17.04 -12.12
N GLU A 180 -0.41 18.09 -11.48
CA GLU A 180 -1.71 18.02 -10.83
C GLU A 180 -2.79 17.87 -11.91
N TYR A 181 -3.41 16.69 -11.95
CA TYR A 181 -4.48 16.42 -12.90
C TYR A 181 -5.85 16.80 -12.33
N TYR A 182 -6.06 16.57 -11.03
CA TYR A 182 -7.31 16.90 -10.35
C TYR A 182 -7.16 16.95 -8.83
N ILE A 183 -7.82 17.92 -8.19
CA ILE A 183 -8.06 17.94 -6.75
C ILE A 183 -9.56 17.98 -6.49
N HIS A 184 -10.05 17.04 -5.69
CA HIS A 184 -11.46 16.98 -5.35
C HIS A 184 -11.89 18.16 -4.47
N PRO A 185 -12.87 18.98 -4.90
CA PRO A 185 -13.37 20.09 -4.10
C PRO A 185 -13.91 19.58 -2.77
N THR A 186 -13.21 19.89 -1.68
CA THR A 186 -13.55 19.40 -0.34
C THR A 186 -13.65 20.59 0.60
N PRO A 187 -14.76 20.76 1.33
CA PRO A 187 -14.87 21.83 2.32
C PRO A 187 -13.74 21.77 3.35
N SER A 188 -13.27 22.92 3.81
CA SER A 188 -12.18 23.05 4.80
C SER A 188 -12.48 22.41 6.16
N THR A 189 -13.70 21.95 6.40
CA THR A 189 -14.12 21.22 7.60
C THR A 189 -14.12 19.70 7.43
N HIS A 190 -13.84 19.19 6.22
CA HIS A 190 -13.96 17.77 5.88
C HIS A 190 -12.71 17.21 5.20
N VAL A 191 -12.68 15.89 5.06
CA VAL A 191 -11.63 15.14 4.37
C VAL A 191 -12.27 14.29 3.28
N SER A 192 -11.68 14.29 2.09
CA SER A 192 -12.02 13.36 1.00
C SER A 192 -10.87 12.41 0.69
N ARG A 193 -11.21 11.22 0.19
CA ARG A 193 -10.29 10.15 -0.17
C ARG A 193 -10.77 9.41 -1.40
N LEU A 194 -9.87 9.29 -2.38
CA LEU A 194 -9.92 8.24 -3.39
C LEU A 194 -9.11 7.07 -2.86
N LYS A 195 -9.68 5.86 -2.88
CA LYS A 195 -9.02 4.66 -2.35
C LYS A 195 -8.58 3.68 -3.43
N GLU A 196 -9.43 3.50 -4.43
CA GLU A 196 -9.27 2.54 -5.52
C GLU A 196 -9.86 3.17 -6.78
N MET A 197 -9.21 2.99 -7.91
CA MET A 197 -9.62 3.46 -9.23
C MET A 197 -9.25 2.42 -10.28
N LEU A 198 -10.08 2.30 -11.31
CA LEU A 198 -9.84 1.40 -12.44
C LEU A 198 -10.51 1.92 -13.72
N VAL A 199 -10.09 1.40 -14.86
CA VAL A 199 -10.71 1.66 -16.17
C VAL A 199 -11.61 0.48 -16.53
N PHE A 200 -12.90 0.74 -16.70
CA PHE A 200 -13.91 -0.26 -17.08
C PHE A 200 -14.72 0.25 -18.27
N GLN A 201 -14.79 -0.54 -19.35
CA GLN A 201 -15.45 -0.16 -20.61
C GLN A 201 -15.01 1.22 -21.14
N GLY A 202 -13.70 1.49 -21.11
CA GLY A 202 -13.10 2.76 -21.56
C GLY A 202 -13.44 3.98 -20.69
N LYS A 203 -14.03 3.77 -19.50
CA LYS A 203 -14.39 4.84 -18.56
C LYS A 203 -13.71 4.60 -17.23
N THR A 204 -13.28 5.68 -16.58
CA THR A 204 -12.61 5.55 -15.30
C THR A 204 -13.58 5.67 -14.15
N TYR A 205 -13.53 4.70 -13.24
CA TYR A 205 -14.37 4.63 -12.05
C TYR A 205 -13.51 4.59 -10.79
N ALA A 206 -14.00 5.18 -9.71
CA ALA A 206 -13.27 5.22 -8.46
C ALA A 206 -14.17 5.10 -7.24
N SER A 207 -13.58 4.63 -6.14
CA SER A 207 -14.15 4.70 -4.80
C SER A 207 -13.84 6.05 -4.17
N LEU A 208 -14.86 6.90 -4.06
CA LEU A 208 -14.78 8.20 -3.41
C LEU A 208 -15.49 8.17 -2.06
N LYS A 209 -14.75 8.56 -1.02
CA LYS A 209 -15.27 8.92 0.30
C LYS A 209 -15.10 10.43 0.49
N ASP A 210 -16.19 11.13 0.76
CA ASP A 210 -16.15 12.55 1.12
C ASP A 210 -16.95 12.82 2.41
N ALA A 211 -17.15 14.11 2.71
CA ALA A 211 -17.81 14.66 3.89
C ALA A 211 -19.10 13.96 4.32
N LYS A 212 -19.87 13.39 3.37
CA LYS A 212 -21.23 12.91 3.66
C LYS A 212 -21.55 11.57 3.01
N VAL A 213 -20.74 11.10 2.05
CA VAL A 213 -21.12 9.92 1.27
C VAL A 213 -19.91 9.09 0.88
N LYS A 214 -20.14 7.77 0.80
CA LYS A 214 -19.28 6.81 0.10
C LYS A 214 -20.01 6.36 -1.15
N ARG A 215 -19.34 6.41 -2.29
CA ARG A 215 -19.99 6.19 -3.58
C ARG A 215 -18.98 5.73 -4.62
N LEU A 216 -19.48 4.91 -5.55
CA LEU A 216 -18.82 4.69 -6.82
C LEU A 216 -19.05 5.95 -7.66
N VAL A 217 -17.95 6.49 -8.20
CA VAL A 217 -17.98 7.66 -9.07
C VAL A 217 -17.33 7.33 -10.41
N LYS A 218 -17.75 8.05 -11.45
CA LYS A 218 -17.20 8.01 -12.79
C LYS A 218 -16.51 9.34 -13.09
N TRP A 219 -15.30 9.28 -13.65
CA TRP A 219 -14.60 10.46 -14.18
C TRP A 219 -15.33 11.05 -15.39
N THR A 220 -15.46 12.38 -15.44
CA THR A 220 -16.14 13.12 -16.52
C THR A 220 -15.20 13.97 -17.37
N GLY A 221 -13.89 13.94 -17.11
CA GLY A 221 -12.90 14.85 -17.73
C GLY A 221 -12.60 16.09 -16.90
N SER A 222 -13.49 16.48 -15.98
CA SER A 222 -13.33 17.66 -15.11
C SER A 222 -13.69 17.41 -13.66
N GLY A 223 -14.17 16.21 -13.34
CA GLY A 223 -14.66 15.86 -12.02
C GLY A 223 -15.27 14.48 -11.96
N PHE A 224 -15.96 14.22 -10.85
CA PHE A 224 -16.56 12.92 -10.55
C PHE A 224 -18.08 13.01 -10.50
N GLN A 225 -18.74 12.19 -11.32
CA GLN A 225 -20.18 11.98 -11.28
C GLN A 225 -20.52 10.72 -10.49
N THR A 226 -21.57 10.78 -9.66
CA THR A 226 -22.04 9.60 -8.91
C THR A 226 -22.67 8.58 -9.84
N VAL A 227 -22.33 7.29 -9.66
CA VAL A 227 -23.03 6.18 -10.31
C VAL A 227 -24.31 5.88 -9.53
N ASN A 228 -25.44 6.47 -9.94
CA ASN A 228 -26.69 6.45 -9.18
C ASN A 228 -27.29 5.06 -8.96
N SER A 229 -26.98 4.08 -9.81
CA SER A 229 -27.43 2.70 -9.60
C SER A 229 -26.65 1.98 -8.50
N TRP A 230 -25.47 2.49 -8.12
CA TRP A 230 -24.63 1.89 -7.08
C TRP A 230 -25.17 2.21 -5.68
N PRO A 231 -25.05 1.30 -4.70
CA PRO A 231 -25.47 1.58 -3.33
C PRO A 231 -24.78 2.81 -2.73
N LEU A 232 -25.57 3.83 -2.39
CA LEU A 232 -25.08 5.07 -1.80
C LEU A 232 -24.74 4.90 -0.32
N ASN A 233 -23.72 5.62 0.12
CA ASN A 233 -23.25 5.69 1.51
C ASN A 233 -22.89 4.33 2.15
N ARG A 234 -22.55 3.35 1.33
CA ARG A 234 -22.03 2.06 1.79
C ARG A 234 -20.54 2.01 1.55
N TYR A 235 -19.79 1.48 2.53
CA TYR A 235 -18.38 1.20 2.32
C TYR A 235 -18.25 0.10 1.26
N PHE A 236 -17.26 0.22 0.39
CA PHE A 236 -16.91 -0.84 -0.52
C PHE A 236 -15.41 -0.82 -0.79
N ASN A 237 -14.90 -1.97 -1.22
CA ASN A 237 -13.50 -2.22 -1.53
C ASN A 237 -13.38 -3.41 -2.48
N GLY A 238 -12.15 -3.67 -2.96
CA GLY A 238 -11.87 -4.77 -3.89
C GLY A 238 -12.49 -4.53 -5.26
N LEU A 239 -12.41 -3.30 -5.78
CA LEU A 239 -12.88 -3.01 -7.13
C LEU A 239 -12.11 -3.89 -8.14
N THR A 240 -12.82 -4.76 -8.85
CA THR A 240 -12.23 -5.63 -9.87
C THR A 240 -13.13 -5.76 -11.09
N ILE A 241 -12.57 -6.18 -12.22
CA ILE A 241 -13.30 -6.41 -13.47
C ILE A 241 -13.29 -7.90 -13.77
N HIS A 242 -14.44 -8.42 -14.21
CA HIS A 242 -14.55 -9.77 -14.72
C HIS A 242 -15.61 -9.83 -15.82
N GLY A 243 -15.21 -10.32 -16.99
CA GLY A 243 -16.05 -10.25 -18.19
C GLY A 243 -16.54 -8.82 -18.44
N GLU A 244 -17.85 -8.66 -18.60
CA GLU A 244 -18.49 -7.36 -18.85
C GLU A 244 -18.94 -6.62 -17.59
N GLY A 245 -18.47 -7.03 -16.39
CA GLY A 245 -18.89 -6.46 -15.12
C GLY A 245 -17.75 -5.87 -14.29
N LEU A 246 -18.04 -4.77 -13.61
CA LEU A 246 -17.26 -4.24 -12.48
C LEU A 246 -17.86 -4.76 -11.18
N PHE A 247 -17.04 -5.40 -10.35
CA PHE A 247 -17.46 -6.00 -9.09
C PHE A 247 -16.81 -5.31 -7.89
N ALA A 248 -17.51 -5.30 -6.76
CA ALA A 248 -16.94 -4.90 -5.47
C ALA A 248 -17.65 -5.58 -4.29
N ILE A 249 -16.96 -5.65 -3.14
CA ILE A 249 -17.59 -5.97 -1.86
C ILE A 249 -18.20 -4.71 -1.29
N VAL A 250 -19.50 -4.73 -0.96
CA VAL A 250 -20.26 -3.61 -0.41
C VAL A 250 -20.81 -3.96 0.98
N GLY A 251 -20.56 -3.11 1.97
CA GLY A 251 -21.06 -3.26 3.32
C GLY A 251 -19.98 -3.05 4.39
N ARG A 252 -20.31 -3.41 5.63
CA ARG A 252 -19.43 -3.36 6.80
C ARG A 252 -19.65 -4.59 7.68
N GLY A 253 -18.69 -4.90 8.53
CA GLY A 253 -18.81 -6.02 9.47
C GLY A 253 -18.79 -7.38 8.77
N ARG A 254 -19.59 -8.31 9.30
CA ARG A 254 -19.63 -9.72 8.88
C ARG A 254 -20.63 -10.03 7.76
N GLU A 255 -21.50 -9.09 7.42
CA GLU A 255 -22.52 -9.27 6.37
C GLU A 255 -22.27 -8.34 5.18
N ARG A 256 -21.16 -8.57 4.47
CA ARG A 256 -20.86 -7.84 3.25
C ARG A 256 -21.42 -8.60 2.05
N GLU A 257 -21.80 -7.86 1.03
CA GLU A 257 -22.44 -8.35 -0.18
C GLU A 257 -21.52 -8.09 -1.37
N ILE A 258 -21.63 -8.89 -2.43
CA ILE A 258 -20.94 -8.61 -3.70
C ILE A 258 -21.93 -7.93 -4.64
N TRP A 259 -21.49 -6.87 -5.28
CA TRP A 259 -22.27 -6.11 -6.25
C TRP A 259 -21.57 -6.09 -7.60
N ARG A 260 -22.35 -6.21 -8.67
CA ARG A 260 -21.92 -6.07 -10.06
C ARG A 260 -22.50 -4.80 -10.65
N PHE A 261 -21.71 -4.05 -11.39
CA PHE A 261 -22.13 -2.93 -12.23
C PHE A 261 -21.75 -3.23 -13.69
N ASP A 262 -22.73 -3.16 -14.60
CA ASP A 262 -22.55 -3.49 -16.03
C ASP A 262 -22.25 -2.26 -16.91
N GLY A 263 -22.06 -1.09 -16.31
CA GLY A 263 -21.93 0.20 -17.02
C GLY A 263 -23.21 1.03 -17.01
N ARG A 264 -24.36 0.44 -16.66
CA ARG A 264 -25.68 1.08 -16.61
C ARG A 264 -26.43 0.84 -15.31
N ARG A 265 -26.44 -0.40 -14.81
CA ARG A 265 -27.18 -0.82 -13.61
C ARG A 265 -26.25 -1.58 -12.68
N SER A 266 -26.55 -1.45 -11.38
CA SER A 266 -25.88 -2.21 -10.34
C SER A 266 -26.86 -3.19 -9.75
N VAL A 267 -26.42 -4.44 -9.59
CA VAL A 267 -27.19 -5.52 -8.99
C VAL A 267 -26.35 -6.20 -7.94
N ARG A 268 -26.99 -6.63 -6.85
CA ARG A 268 -26.35 -7.51 -5.88
C ARG A 268 -26.24 -8.89 -6.50
N VAL A 269 -25.05 -9.49 -6.46
CA VAL A 269 -24.77 -10.80 -7.06
C VAL A 269 -24.38 -11.79 -5.97
N GLY A 270 -25.33 -12.67 -5.63
CA GLY A 270 -25.08 -13.83 -4.77
C GLY A 270 -24.98 -13.57 -3.26
N ILE A 271 -23.89 -14.12 -2.70
CA ILE A 271 -23.70 -14.49 -1.29
C ILE A 271 -23.44 -13.30 -0.34
N LYS A 272 -23.62 -13.54 0.95
CA LYS A 272 -23.18 -12.65 2.04
C LYS A 272 -22.11 -13.33 2.87
N GLY A 273 -21.16 -12.55 3.37
CA GLY A 273 -20.14 -13.06 4.27
C GLY A 273 -19.18 -11.98 4.75
N PRO A 274 -18.23 -12.37 5.62
CA PRO A 274 -17.20 -11.47 6.12
C PRO A 274 -16.09 -11.28 5.07
N PHE A 275 -16.46 -10.97 3.82
CA PHE A 275 -15.53 -10.85 2.70
C PHE A 275 -14.54 -9.70 2.92
N VAL A 276 -13.26 -9.95 2.65
CA VAL A 276 -12.21 -8.95 2.83
C VAL A 276 -11.76 -8.35 1.52
N ASP A 277 -11.65 -9.15 0.46
CA ASP A 277 -11.13 -8.72 -0.84
C ASP A 277 -11.60 -9.66 -1.97
N LEU A 278 -11.56 -9.20 -3.23
CA LEU A 278 -11.88 -9.99 -4.41
C LEU A 278 -10.95 -9.71 -5.58
N ALA A 279 -10.77 -10.72 -6.42
CA ALA A 279 -9.97 -10.65 -7.63
C ALA A 279 -10.60 -11.46 -8.76
N SER A 280 -10.14 -11.24 -10.00
CA SER A 280 -10.40 -12.13 -11.11
C SER A 280 -9.11 -12.67 -11.69
N ASP A 281 -9.09 -13.96 -12.02
CA ASP A 281 -8.01 -14.60 -12.81
C ASP A 281 -8.29 -14.59 -14.32
N GLY A 282 -9.35 -13.89 -14.76
CA GLY A 282 -9.84 -13.89 -16.14
C GLY A 282 -10.87 -14.98 -16.44
N ASN A 283 -10.81 -16.12 -15.74
CA ASN A 283 -11.75 -17.23 -15.93
C ASN A 283 -12.87 -17.23 -14.88
N ARG A 284 -12.56 -16.79 -13.67
CA ARG A 284 -13.45 -16.77 -12.51
C ARG A 284 -13.21 -15.50 -11.69
N LEU A 285 -14.23 -15.13 -10.95
CA LEU A 285 -14.13 -14.27 -9.78
C LEU A 285 -13.78 -15.10 -8.57
N TRP A 286 -12.96 -14.54 -7.70
CA TRP A 286 -12.57 -15.11 -6.42
C TRP A 286 -12.80 -14.09 -5.33
N VAL A 287 -13.32 -14.55 -4.20
CA VAL A 287 -13.47 -13.74 -3.00
C VAL A 287 -12.95 -14.53 -1.81
N VAL A 288 -12.25 -13.87 -0.93
CA VAL A 288 -11.78 -14.46 0.32
C VAL A 288 -12.49 -13.82 1.51
N ALA A 289 -12.91 -14.66 2.44
CA ALA A 289 -13.53 -14.25 3.69
C ALA A 289 -12.49 -14.12 4.82
N ASN A 290 -12.79 -13.27 5.79
CA ASN A 290 -11.94 -13.02 6.96
C ASN A 290 -11.75 -14.25 7.86
N ASP A 291 -12.48 -15.34 7.64
CA ASP A 291 -12.35 -16.62 8.33
C ASP A 291 -11.53 -17.65 7.53
N GLY A 292 -10.88 -17.23 6.45
CA GLY A 292 -10.08 -18.09 5.57
C GLY A 292 -10.86 -18.71 4.42
N GLN A 293 -12.19 -18.63 4.40
CA GLN A 293 -12.97 -19.32 3.37
C GLN A 293 -12.83 -18.66 1.99
N LEU A 294 -12.38 -19.43 1.00
CA LEU A 294 -12.41 -19.01 -0.41
C LEU A 294 -13.73 -19.37 -1.07
N TRP A 295 -14.16 -18.50 -1.99
CA TRP A 295 -15.25 -18.75 -2.89
C TRP A 295 -14.87 -18.32 -4.30
N SER A 296 -15.42 -19.00 -5.29
CA SER A 296 -15.22 -18.64 -6.70
C SER A 296 -16.53 -18.63 -7.46
N SER A 297 -16.59 -17.86 -8.54
CA SER A 297 -17.75 -17.80 -9.43
C SER A 297 -17.32 -17.61 -10.89
N PRO A 298 -17.91 -18.32 -11.86
CA PRO A 298 -17.65 -18.07 -13.28
C PRO A 298 -18.15 -16.71 -13.81
N GLY A 299 -19.03 -16.01 -13.09
CA GLY A 299 -19.64 -14.76 -13.57
C GLY A 299 -20.27 -13.88 -12.49
N GLY A 300 -20.18 -14.28 -11.23
CA GLY A 300 -20.73 -13.58 -10.06
C GLY A 300 -22.11 -14.06 -9.61
N ASP A 301 -22.83 -14.82 -10.43
CA ASP A 301 -24.21 -15.23 -10.13
C ASP A 301 -24.29 -16.56 -9.36
N HIS A 302 -23.31 -17.44 -9.54
CA HIS A 302 -23.23 -18.75 -8.89
C HIS A 302 -21.89 -18.89 -8.16
N TRP A 303 -21.93 -18.98 -6.84
CA TRP A 303 -20.74 -19.06 -6.00
C TRP A 303 -20.51 -20.47 -5.49
N LEU A 304 -19.31 -20.98 -5.75
CA LEU A 304 -18.84 -22.27 -5.27
C LEU A 304 -17.88 -22.04 -4.10
N ARG A 305 -18.12 -22.75 -3.01
CA ARG A 305 -17.22 -22.77 -1.85
C ARG A 305 -15.96 -23.54 -2.24
N GLY A 306 -14.80 -22.96 -1.98
CA GLY A 306 -13.49 -23.56 -2.21
C GLY A 306 -12.79 -23.98 -0.92
N GLN A 307 -11.47 -24.01 -0.96
CA GLN A 307 -10.61 -24.29 0.18
C GLN A 307 -10.84 -23.28 1.32
N LYS A 308 -10.68 -23.76 2.56
CA LYS A 308 -10.53 -22.92 3.74
C LYS A 308 -9.04 -22.78 4.07
N LEU A 309 -8.55 -21.55 4.07
CA LEU A 309 -7.17 -21.23 4.42
C LEU A 309 -6.98 -21.35 5.93
N ASP A 310 -5.90 -22.00 6.35
CA ASP A 310 -5.53 -22.27 7.73
C ASP A 310 -4.39 -21.35 8.20
N GLN A 311 -4.17 -21.34 9.52
CA GLN A 311 -3.04 -20.67 10.20
C GLN A 311 -2.97 -19.15 10.02
N GLY A 312 -4.08 -18.52 9.66
CA GLY A 312 -4.14 -17.07 9.58
C GLY A 312 -5.46 -16.52 9.08
N ARG A 313 -5.44 -15.19 8.89
CA ARG A 313 -6.58 -14.36 8.53
C ARG A 313 -6.28 -13.57 7.26
N PRO A 314 -6.96 -13.88 6.14
CA PRO A 314 -6.76 -13.17 4.89
C PRO A 314 -7.10 -11.68 5.00
N VAL A 315 -6.36 -10.86 4.25
CA VAL A 315 -6.63 -9.42 4.10
C VAL A 315 -6.66 -8.98 2.64
N SER A 316 -6.04 -9.74 1.73
CA SER A 316 -5.92 -9.39 0.32
C SER A 316 -5.90 -10.64 -0.55
N ILE A 317 -6.44 -10.52 -1.76
CA ILE A 317 -6.41 -11.55 -2.80
C ILE A 317 -6.06 -10.89 -4.12
N GLN A 318 -5.21 -11.53 -4.92
CA GLN A 318 -4.79 -10.99 -6.21
C GLN A 318 -4.60 -12.10 -7.22
N SER A 319 -4.98 -11.86 -8.47
CA SER A 319 -4.53 -12.72 -9.56
C SER A 319 -3.17 -12.28 -10.09
N VAL A 320 -2.29 -13.25 -10.25
CA VAL A 320 -0.99 -13.11 -10.86
C VAL A 320 -0.88 -14.20 -11.92
N ALA A 321 -0.68 -13.80 -13.19
CA ALA A 321 -0.56 -14.69 -14.33
C ALA A 321 -1.67 -15.76 -14.43
N GLY A 322 -2.92 -15.38 -14.12
CA GLY A 322 -4.08 -16.29 -14.21
C GLY A 322 -4.21 -17.28 -13.05
N GLN A 323 -3.42 -17.13 -11.99
CA GLN A 323 -3.59 -17.88 -10.73
C GLN A 323 -3.84 -16.92 -9.58
N ILE A 324 -4.49 -17.40 -8.53
CA ILE A 324 -4.83 -16.61 -7.36
C ILE A 324 -3.78 -16.79 -6.26
N TYR A 325 -3.43 -15.67 -5.63
CA TYR A 325 -2.65 -15.61 -4.40
C TYR A 325 -3.44 -14.88 -3.33
N VAL A 326 -3.28 -15.29 -2.09
CA VAL A 326 -3.93 -14.66 -0.93
C VAL A 326 -2.86 -14.26 0.07
N ALA A 327 -3.00 -13.10 0.69
CA ALA A 327 -2.11 -12.64 1.74
C ALA A 327 -2.91 -12.21 2.97
N GLY A 328 -2.29 -12.33 4.15
CA GLY A 328 -2.99 -12.18 5.41
C GLY A 328 -2.08 -11.96 6.61
N ALA A 329 -2.71 -12.08 7.77
CA ALA A 329 -2.05 -12.13 9.06
C ALA A 329 -1.96 -13.57 9.56
N GLY A 330 -0.77 -14.06 9.85
CA GLY A 330 -0.54 -15.38 10.41
C GLY A 330 -0.89 -15.42 11.89
N ASP A 331 -1.27 -16.61 12.37
CA ASP A 331 -1.56 -16.83 13.79
C ASP A 331 -0.31 -16.70 14.68
N ASP A 332 0.89 -16.78 14.08
CA ASP A 332 2.19 -16.55 14.70
C ASP A 332 2.60 -15.07 14.79
N GLY A 333 1.73 -14.16 14.37
CA GLY A 333 1.99 -12.72 14.38
C GLY A 333 2.88 -12.22 13.23
N ARG A 334 3.17 -13.06 12.23
CA ARG A 334 3.90 -12.69 11.01
C ARG A 334 2.96 -12.53 9.82
N GLY A 335 3.42 -11.90 8.75
CA GLY A 335 2.69 -11.85 7.49
C GLY A 335 2.70 -13.22 6.82
N ILE A 336 1.57 -13.65 6.29
CA ILE A 336 1.41 -14.97 5.66
C ILE A 336 0.90 -14.83 4.23
N VAL A 337 1.41 -15.66 3.33
CA VAL A 337 0.98 -15.73 1.93
C VAL A 337 0.62 -17.16 1.57
N TRP A 338 -0.57 -17.33 0.99
CA TRP A 338 -1.04 -18.57 0.39
C TRP A 338 -1.01 -18.48 -1.12
N GLY A 339 -0.56 -19.54 -1.79
CA GLY A 339 -0.46 -19.59 -3.23
C GLY A 339 -0.12 -20.98 -3.75
N PRO A 340 -0.21 -21.19 -5.06
CA PRO A 340 0.23 -22.42 -5.70
C PRO A 340 1.76 -22.54 -5.66
N ARG A 341 2.30 -23.66 -5.14
CA ARG A 341 3.75 -23.87 -5.03
C ARG A 341 4.47 -23.87 -6.38
N ASN A 342 3.90 -24.55 -7.37
CA ASN A 342 4.56 -24.82 -8.66
C ASN A 342 4.09 -23.90 -9.79
N HIS A 343 3.51 -22.75 -9.46
CA HIS A 343 3.01 -21.83 -10.48
C HIS A 343 4.15 -21.04 -11.14
N ILE A 344 4.14 -20.98 -12.46
CA ILE A 344 5.13 -20.26 -13.23
C ILE A 344 4.66 -18.82 -13.43
N ILE A 345 5.28 -17.88 -12.70
CA ILE A 345 5.15 -16.46 -12.99
C ILE A 345 6.08 -16.14 -14.17
N PRO A 346 5.60 -15.46 -15.23
CA PRO A 346 6.46 -15.08 -16.35
C PRO A 346 7.59 -14.15 -15.92
N ARG A 347 8.80 -14.39 -16.44
CA ARG A 347 9.94 -13.49 -16.24
C ARG A 347 9.79 -12.18 -17.02
N GLY A 348 9.10 -12.23 -18.15
CA GLY A 348 9.00 -11.11 -19.08
C GLY A 348 10.34 -10.78 -19.75
N GLU A 349 10.35 -9.68 -20.48
CA GLU A 349 11.55 -9.14 -21.12
C GLU A 349 12.50 -8.53 -20.09
N LYS A 350 13.73 -8.23 -20.53
CA LYS A 350 14.66 -7.47 -19.70
C LYS A 350 14.06 -6.06 -19.46
N PRO A 351 13.99 -5.61 -18.21
CA PRO A 351 13.45 -4.28 -17.91
C PRO A 351 14.30 -3.19 -18.55
N PRO A 352 13.70 -2.02 -18.87
CA PRO A 352 14.47 -0.87 -19.31
C PRO A 352 15.34 -0.34 -18.16
N ARG A 353 16.20 0.62 -18.46
CA ARG A 353 16.96 1.34 -17.44
C ARG A 353 15.99 2.05 -16.49
N LEU A 354 16.29 1.99 -15.18
CA LEU A 354 15.55 2.72 -14.17
C LEU A 354 15.39 4.20 -14.48
N ILE A 355 14.19 4.70 -14.20
CA ILE A 355 13.85 6.11 -14.33
C ILE A 355 14.61 6.93 -13.28
N SER A 356 14.99 8.16 -13.64
CA SER A 356 15.60 9.14 -12.75
C SER A 356 14.90 10.49 -12.93
N GLN A 357 14.65 11.18 -11.81
CA GLN A 357 14.11 12.55 -11.80
C GLN A 357 15.20 13.62 -11.71
N LYS A 358 16.48 13.24 -11.87
CA LYS A 358 17.54 14.24 -11.99
C LYS A 358 17.31 15.01 -13.31
N PRO A 359 17.29 16.35 -13.27
CA PRO A 359 17.06 17.12 -14.48
C PRO A 359 18.18 16.86 -15.49
N GLU A 360 17.82 16.79 -16.77
CA GLU A 360 18.77 16.57 -17.87
C GLU A 360 19.77 17.72 -17.97
N GLN A 361 19.33 18.92 -17.63
CA GLN A 361 20.16 20.12 -17.53
C GLN A 361 20.01 20.74 -16.15
N LEU A 362 21.12 20.87 -15.45
CA LEU A 362 21.17 21.58 -14.17
C LEU A 362 21.02 23.09 -14.42
N VAL A 363 20.20 23.76 -13.61
CA VAL A 363 20.19 25.22 -13.57
C VAL A 363 21.40 25.66 -12.76
N ALA A 364 22.23 26.54 -13.33
CA ALA A 364 23.33 27.14 -12.60
C ALA A 364 22.78 27.95 -11.41
N MET A 365 23.16 27.56 -10.20
CA MET A 365 22.81 28.27 -8.98
C MET A 365 24.03 29.00 -8.42
N ASP A 366 23.82 30.18 -7.86
CA ASP A 366 24.79 30.78 -6.95
C ASP A 366 24.74 30.01 -5.63
N TRP A 367 25.64 29.04 -5.48
CA TRP A 367 25.67 28.16 -4.31
C TRP A 367 26.01 28.91 -3.02
N GLU A 368 26.81 29.98 -3.09
CA GLU A 368 27.13 30.78 -1.91
C GLU A 368 25.91 31.58 -1.45
N SER A 369 25.22 32.28 -2.37
CA SER A 369 23.99 32.98 -2.05
C SER A 369 22.88 32.02 -1.60
N THR A 370 22.71 30.90 -2.29
CA THR A 370 21.69 29.90 -1.94
C THR A 370 21.95 29.29 -0.57
N GLY A 371 23.21 28.97 -0.26
CA GLY A 371 23.60 28.46 1.06
C GLY A 371 23.33 29.47 2.17
N ARG A 372 23.65 30.75 1.94
CA ARG A 372 23.36 31.85 2.88
C ARG A 372 21.87 32.05 3.09
N ASP A 373 21.07 32.02 2.03
CA ASP A 373 19.62 32.18 2.13
C ASP A 373 18.99 31.05 2.94
N ILE A 374 19.43 29.80 2.73
CA ILE A 374 18.99 28.65 3.53
C ILE A 374 19.38 28.84 5.00
N ASP A 375 20.62 29.21 5.31
CA ASP A 375 21.06 29.43 6.70
C ASP A 375 20.26 30.54 7.41
N LEU A 376 20.04 31.66 6.71
CA LEU A 376 19.26 32.78 7.24
C LEU A 376 17.83 32.36 7.53
N MET A 377 17.23 31.57 6.64
CA MET A 377 15.90 31.01 6.87
C MET A 377 15.90 30.04 8.05
N LEU A 378 16.85 29.12 8.15
CA LEU A 378 16.94 28.18 9.28
C LEU A 378 17.10 28.90 10.62
N ALA A 379 17.75 30.07 10.65
CA ALA A 379 17.93 30.86 11.88
C ALA A 379 16.74 31.78 12.22
N ALA A 380 15.86 32.08 11.26
CA ALA A 380 14.78 33.05 11.44
C ALA A 380 13.53 32.44 12.12
N PRO A 381 13.02 33.02 13.23
CA PRO A 381 11.78 32.55 13.87
C PRO A 381 10.57 32.51 12.94
N SER A 382 10.44 33.50 12.06
CA SER A 382 9.34 33.60 11.08
C SER A 382 9.35 32.47 10.04
N THR A 383 10.48 31.76 9.87
CA THR A 383 10.51 30.57 9.03
C THR A 383 9.60 29.49 9.56
N TYR A 384 9.44 29.37 10.88
CA TYR A 384 8.67 28.29 11.50
C TYR A 384 7.17 28.57 11.57
N GLU A 385 6.72 29.67 10.96
CA GLU A 385 5.33 29.93 10.62
C GLU A 385 4.98 29.25 9.28
N ALA A 386 3.70 28.94 9.05
CA ALA A 386 3.26 28.13 7.89
C ALA A 386 3.77 28.66 6.52
N ALA A 387 3.78 29.99 6.34
CA ALA A 387 4.27 30.62 5.12
C ALA A 387 5.80 30.52 4.95
N GLY A 388 6.55 30.62 6.06
CA GLY A 388 8.02 30.54 6.08
C GLY A 388 8.54 29.15 5.73
N ILE A 389 7.97 28.09 6.33
CA ILE A 389 8.38 26.69 6.10
C ILE A 389 8.22 26.33 4.63
N SER A 390 7.14 26.80 4.00
CA SER A 390 6.88 26.56 2.58
C SER A 390 7.97 27.15 1.69
N ARG A 391 8.52 28.31 2.04
CA ARG A 391 9.63 28.94 1.30
C ARG A 391 10.95 28.20 1.51
N LEU A 392 11.27 27.79 2.74
CA LEU A 392 12.48 27.00 3.03
C LEU A 392 12.49 25.69 2.23
N ARG A 393 11.36 24.98 2.22
CA ARG A 393 11.19 23.73 1.47
C ARG A 393 11.42 23.92 -0.04
N ARG A 394 10.92 25.01 -0.63
CA ARG A 394 11.17 25.33 -2.04
C ARG A 394 12.65 25.58 -2.34
N LEU A 395 13.36 26.30 -1.47
CA LEU A 395 14.81 26.52 -1.63
C LEU A 395 15.60 25.22 -1.54
N ILE A 396 15.30 24.39 -0.54
CA ILE A 396 15.95 23.08 -0.39
C ILE A 396 15.62 22.17 -1.57
N TYR A 397 14.37 22.17 -2.05
CA TYR A 397 13.98 21.43 -3.25
C TYR A 397 14.82 21.87 -4.45
N ALA A 398 14.84 23.17 -4.76
CA ALA A 398 15.61 23.72 -5.87
C ALA A 398 17.11 23.39 -5.76
N ALA A 399 17.71 23.58 -4.58
CA ALA A 399 19.11 23.25 -4.36
C ALA A 399 19.39 21.75 -4.56
N SER A 400 18.54 20.89 -4.01
CA SER A 400 18.74 19.42 -4.07
C SER A 400 18.57 18.82 -5.47
N THR A 401 17.78 19.43 -6.35
CA THR A 401 17.58 18.93 -7.72
C THR A 401 18.60 19.48 -8.72
N ASN A 402 19.32 20.56 -8.40
CA ASN A 402 20.26 21.21 -9.32
C ASN A 402 21.75 20.85 -9.09
N GLY A 403 22.02 19.76 -8.37
CA GLY A 403 23.38 19.23 -8.21
C GLY A 403 24.29 20.12 -7.36
N PRO A 404 24.01 20.27 -6.05
CA PRO A 404 24.81 21.12 -5.18
C PRO A 404 26.23 20.54 -4.97
N PRO A 405 27.24 21.40 -4.70
CA PRO A 405 28.60 20.94 -4.38
C PRO A 405 28.63 19.98 -3.19
N ALA A 406 29.61 19.08 -3.16
CA ALA A 406 29.79 18.15 -2.04
C ALA A 406 29.83 18.90 -0.69
N GLY A 407 29.17 18.34 0.33
CA GLY A 407 29.07 18.94 1.65
C GLY A 407 28.12 20.14 1.78
N PHE A 408 27.49 20.61 0.69
CA PHE A 408 26.62 21.79 0.71
C PHE A 408 25.54 21.72 1.81
N PHE A 409 24.80 20.62 1.88
CA PHE A 409 23.77 20.46 2.91
C PHE A 409 24.36 20.14 4.29
N ALA A 410 25.44 19.35 4.35
CA ALA A 410 26.10 19.02 5.62
C ALA A 410 26.59 20.28 6.36
N GLU A 411 27.11 21.26 5.62
CA GLU A 411 27.53 22.55 6.16
C GLU A 411 26.38 23.32 6.82
N ARG A 412 25.12 23.11 6.40
CA ARG A 412 23.96 23.82 6.94
C ARG A 412 23.55 23.33 8.34
N PHE A 413 24.07 22.19 8.81
CA PHE A 413 23.91 21.78 10.21
C PHE A 413 24.57 22.75 11.21
N LYS A 414 25.47 23.64 10.74
CA LYS A 414 26.07 24.71 11.54
C LYS A 414 25.11 25.88 11.80
N ALA A 415 24.01 25.98 11.04
CA ALA A 415 22.97 26.96 11.30
C ALA A 415 22.44 26.81 12.73
N ARG A 416 22.02 27.91 13.34
CA ARG A 416 21.48 27.93 14.70
C ARG A 416 19.98 28.25 14.66
N PRO A 417 19.12 27.23 14.51
CA PRO A 417 17.69 27.40 14.66
C PRO A 417 17.34 28.06 16.01
N PRO A 418 16.30 28.89 16.04
CA PRO A 418 15.84 29.51 17.27
C PRO A 418 15.32 28.44 18.25
N ASP A 419 15.51 28.67 19.55
CA ASP A 419 14.95 27.82 20.59
C ASP A 419 13.45 28.15 20.77
N LEU A 420 12.63 27.65 19.85
CA LEU A 420 11.20 27.81 19.88
C LEU A 420 10.49 26.49 19.61
N ALA A 421 9.35 26.33 20.27
CA ALA A 421 8.37 25.30 19.96
C ALA A 421 7.12 25.95 19.38
N PHE A 422 6.51 25.31 18.40
CA PHE A 422 5.30 25.80 17.75
C PHE A 422 4.29 24.68 17.57
N SER A 423 3.02 25.06 17.45
CA SER A 423 1.94 24.08 17.29
C SER A 423 1.74 23.68 15.83
N ALA A 424 1.72 22.39 15.58
CA ALA A 424 1.45 21.78 14.28
C ALA A 424 0.16 20.94 14.32
N PHE A 425 -0.34 20.54 13.14
CA PHE A 425 -1.54 19.70 12.97
C PHE A 425 -2.78 20.24 13.71
N GLY A 426 -2.97 21.56 13.68
CA GLY A 426 -4.14 22.20 14.26
C GLY A 426 -4.20 22.13 15.79
N GLY A 427 -3.05 22.15 16.47
CA GLY A 427 -3.00 22.15 17.94
C GLY A 427 -2.44 20.86 18.54
N SER A 428 -2.48 19.75 17.79
CA SER A 428 -2.30 18.42 18.36
C SER A 428 -0.85 18.01 18.60
N LEU A 429 0.11 18.79 18.10
CA LEU A 429 1.54 18.48 18.23
C LEU A 429 2.33 19.76 18.49
N SER A 430 3.30 19.67 19.40
CA SER A 430 4.31 20.70 19.60
C SER A 430 5.61 20.25 18.92
N LEU A 431 6.16 21.07 18.03
CA LEU A 431 7.38 20.77 17.29
C LEU A 431 8.44 21.82 17.60
N ARG A 432 9.69 21.40 17.74
CA ARG A 432 10.82 22.33 17.91
C ARG A 432 11.38 22.75 16.56
N ALA A 433 11.80 24.00 16.46
CA ALA A 433 12.42 24.55 15.25
C ALA A 433 13.69 23.78 14.82
N ILE A 434 14.48 23.29 15.79
CA ILE A 434 15.68 22.49 15.52
C ILE A 434 15.37 21.18 14.78
N ASP A 435 14.27 20.52 15.13
CA ASP A 435 13.89 19.23 14.54
C ASP A 435 13.44 19.42 13.08
N ILE A 436 12.66 20.47 12.82
CA ILE A 436 12.25 20.85 11.46
C ILE A 436 13.43 21.27 10.59
N ALA A 437 14.37 22.05 11.14
CA ALA A 437 15.57 22.47 10.43
C ALA A 437 16.38 21.26 9.98
N ARG A 438 16.68 20.35 10.92
CA ARG A 438 17.46 19.13 10.65
C ARG A 438 16.75 18.22 9.66
N ALA A 439 15.44 17.98 9.83
CA ALA A 439 14.64 17.18 8.90
C ALA A 439 14.65 17.79 7.48
N SER A 440 14.61 19.12 7.38
CA SER A 440 14.67 19.82 6.08
C SER A 440 16.03 19.65 5.41
N ILE A 441 17.14 19.79 6.15
CA ILE A 441 18.50 19.56 5.64
C ILE A 441 18.65 18.11 5.16
N LEU A 442 18.24 17.13 5.98
CA LEU A 442 18.32 15.70 5.68
C LEU A 442 17.48 15.33 4.45
N THR A 443 16.32 15.97 4.26
CA THR A 443 15.52 15.82 3.04
C THR A 443 16.28 16.31 1.81
N GLY A 444 16.98 17.44 1.92
CA GLY A 444 17.87 17.96 0.87
C GLY A 444 19.00 16.99 0.53
N MET A 445 19.67 16.44 1.56
CA MET A 445 20.73 15.44 1.42
C MET A 445 20.21 14.18 0.71
N ALA A 446 19.09 13.63 1.17
CA ALA A 446 18.49 12.43 0.60
C ALA A 446 18.15 12.63 -0.89
N ARG A 447 17.55 13.77 -1.25
CA ARG A 447 17.18 14.05 -2.65
C ARG A 447 18.40 14.32 -3.54
N ALA A 448 19.42 15.00 -3.02
CA ALA A 448 20.65 15.26 -3.75
C ALA A 448 21.58 14.03 -3.84
N GLY A 449 21.35 13.01 -2.99
CA GLY A 449 22.27 11.88 -2.80
C GLY A 449 23.59 12.31 -2.15
N GLN A 450 23.57 13.34 -1.29
CA GLN A 450 24.76 13.79 -0.57
C GLN A 450 24.98 12.97 0.71
N ALA A 451 26.18 12.44 0.87
CA ALA A 451 26.64 11.77 2.09
C ALA A 451 26.99 12.79 3.20
N ASP A 452 27.73 12.37 4.22
CA ASP A 452 28.12 13.14 5.41
C ASP A 452 26.95 13.41 6.37
N VAL A 453 25.98 12.49 6.44
CA VAL A 453 24.97 12.48 7.50
C VAL A 453 25.70 12.30 8.84
N PRO A 454 25.55 13.23 9.81
CA PRO A 454 26.26 13.15 11.07
C PRO A 454 25.90 11.87 11.85
N VAL A 455 26.91 11.09 12.21
CA VAL A 455 26.71 9.78 12.87
C VAL A 455 26.00 9.89 14.22
N ASN A 456 26.13 11.02 14.92
CA ASN A 456 25.41 11.22 16.18
C ASN A 456 23.89 11.15 15.99
N LEU A 457 23.36 11.58 14.83
CA LEU A 457 21.93 11.46 14.51
C LEU A 457 21.47 9.99 14.34
N LEU A 458 22.41 9.06 14.15
CA LEU A 458 22.15 7.63 14.10
C LEU A 458 22.30 6.97 15.47
N THR A 459 22.93 7.62 16.45
CA THR A 459 23.21 7.04 17.77
C THR A 459 22.46 7.69 18.91
N ASP A 460 21.81 8.84 18.66
CA ASP A 460 20.98 9.51 19.65
C ASP A 460 19.84 8.57 20.11
N PRO A 461 19.57 8.51 21.43
CA PRO A 461 18.55 7.63 21.98
C PRO A 461 17.16 8.05 21.52
N TRP A 462 16.31 7.07 21.24
CA TRP A 462 14.90 7.33 20.97
C TRP A 462 14.22 7.91 22.23
N THR A 463 13.71 9.14 22.14
CA THR A 463 13.06 9.82 23.28
C THR A 463 11.57 10.07 23.09
N SER A 464 11.06 9.90 21.87
CA SER A 464 9.68 10.22 21.56
C SER A 464 8.71 9.11 21.96
N PRO A 465 7.56 9.44 22.58
CA PRO A 465 6.56 8.43 22.88
C PRO A 465 6.03 7.84 21.56
N PRO A 466 5.81 6.51 21.49
CA PRO A 466 5.14 5.91 20.34
C PRO A 466 3.77 6.57 20.13
N ASN A 467 3.56 7.24 19.00
CA ASN A 467 2.27 7.86 18.67
C ASN A 467 1.97 7.73 17.16
N SER A 468 1.24 8.67 16.55
CA SER A 468 0.91 8.61 15.11
C SER A 468 1.65 9.64 14.27
N TYR A 469 2.42 10.55 14.88
CA TYR A 469 2.97 11.74 14.24
C TYR A 469 4.50 11.82 14.26
N GLU A 470 5.18 11.02 15.08
CA GLU A 470 6.63 10.93 15.17
C GLU A 470 7.27 10.67 13.78
N LYS A 471 6.57 9.90 12.95
CA LYS A 471 6.91 9.61 11.56
C LYS A 471 7.21 10.81 10.67
N TYR A 472 6.74 12.01 11.03
CA TYR A 472 6.87 13.20 10.20
C TYR A 472 8.10 14.04 10.54
N PHE A 473 8.64 13.94 11.76
CA PHE A 473 9.62 14.91 12.25
C PHE A 473 10.78 14.33 13.06
N GLU A 474 10.74 13.04 13.42
CA GLU A 474 11.84 12.46 14.19
C GLU A 474 13.11 12.37 13.35
N ILE A 475 14.19 12.94 13.89
CA ILE A 475 15.42 13.22 13.16
C ILE A 475 16.12 11.93 12.75
N GLU A 476 16.05 10.90 13.59
CA GLU A 476 16.69 9.61 13.38
C GLU A 476 16.13 8.93 12.12
N LEU A 477 14.82 9.06 11.87
CA LEU A 477 14.18 8.52 10.66
C LEU A 477 14.62 9.28 9.40
N SER A 478 14.76 10.60 9.51
CA SER A 478 15.30 11.44 8.42
C SER A 478 16.74 11.05 8.09
N ALA A 479 17.55 10.80 9.13
CA ALA A 479 18.95 10.46 9.00
C ALA A 479 19.12 9.10 8.32
N LEU A 480 18.36 8.08 8.73
CA LEU A 480 18.36 6.76 8.10
C LEU A 480 18.03 6.81 6.61
N ARG A 481 17.01 7.59 6.23
CA ARG A 481 16.65 7.77 4.82
C ARG A 481 17.74 8.50 4.03
N ALA A 482 18.35 9.54 4.60
CA ALA A 482 19.44 10.27 3.95
C ALA A 482 20.68 9.38 3.76
N VAL A 483 21.02 8.54 4.74
CA VAL A 483 22.09 7.52 4.62
C VAL A 483 21.77 6.54 3.50
N ALA A 484 20.55 6.01 3.46
CA ALA A 484 20.15 5.05 2.43
C ALA A 484 20.16 5.66 1.02
N ALA A 485 19.68 6.89 0.86
CA ALA A 485 19.61 7.57 -0.43
C ALA A 485 20.98 8.03 -0.95
N SER A 486 21.90 8.41 -0.06
CA SER A 486 23.28 8.78 -0.41
C SER A 486 24.22 7.57 -0.60
N GLY A 487 23.83 6.40 -0.11
CA GLY A 487 24.70 5.22 -0.10
C GLY A 487 25.86 5.32 0.90
N GLN A 488 25.74 6.18 1.92
CA GLN A 488 26.79 6.36 2.94
C GLN A 488 27.04 5.06 3.69
N ASN A 489 28.18 4.41 3.39
CA ASN A 489 28.49 3.04 3.81
C ASN A 489 29.89 2.89 4.45
N ASP A 490 30.46 4.01 4.91
CA ASP A 490 31.70 4.04 5.66
C ASP A 490 31.58 3.27 6.98
N ARG A 491 32.72 2.91 7.55
CA ARG A 491 32.79 2.07 8.76
C ARG A 491 32.05 2.69 9.94
N GLN A 492 32.17 4.00 10.15
CA GLN A 492 31.57 4.66 11.30
C GLN A 492 30.04 4.64 11.19
N THR A 493 29.50 4.87 10.00
CA THR A 493 28.07 4.77 9.72
C THR A 493 27.54 3.35 9.94
N VAL A 494 28.22 2.34 9.39
CA VAL A 494 27.80 0.93 9.53
C VAL A 494 27.86 0.48 11.00
N ASP A 495 28.92 0.82 11.72
CA ASP A 495 29.07 0.50 13.15
C ASP A 495 27.95 1.15 13.98
N ALA A 496 27.58 2.39 13.66
CA ALA A 496 26.46 3.09 14.33
C ALA A 496 25.11 2.42 14.08
N LEU A 497 24.82 2.02 12.83
CA LEU A 497 23.59 1.32 12.48
C LEU A 497 23.49 -0.03 13.21
N LEU A 498 24.58 -0.82 13.20
CA LEU A 498 24.61 -2.12 13.88
C LEU A 498 24.46 -1.99 15.39
N LYS A 499 25.15 -1.02 16.00
CA LYS A 499 25.03 -0.74 17.44
C LYS A 499 23.58 -0.38 17.81
N ARG A 500 22.89 0.37 16.96
CA ARG A 500 21.50 0.78 17.20
C ARG A 500 20.51 -0.39 17.15
N LEU A 501 20.77 -1.45 16.38
CA LEU A 501 19.93 -2.68 16.42
C LEU A 501 19.83 -3.27 17.84
N ASP A 502 20.86 -3.08 18.66
CA ASP A 502 20.95 -3.55 20.04
C ASP A 502 20.33 -2.57 21.06
N PHE A 503 19.77 -1.42 20.64
CA PHE A 503 19.11 -0.48 21.56
C PHE A 503 17.81 -1.09 22.09
N ALA A 504 17.65 -1.11 23.42
CA ALA A 504 16.51 -1.75 24.07
C ALA A 504 15.20 -0.95 23.91
N ASP A 505 15.30 0.37 24.00
CA ASP A 505 14.13 1.28 23.98
C ASP A 505 13.70 1.70 22.56
N ASP A 506 14.48 1.31 21.54
CA ASP A 506 14.14 1.60 20.14
C ASP A 506 12.87 0.82 19.73
N PRO A 507 11.85 1.50 19.20
CA PRO A 507 10.63 0.84 18.77
C PRO A 507 10.92 -0.12 17.61
N PRO A 508 10.18 -1.24 17.47
CA PRO A 508 10.46 -2.27 16.47
C PRO A 508 10.57 -1.73 15.02
N TRP A 509 9.78 -0.71 14.69
CA TRP A 509 9.74 -0.14 13.34
C TRP A 509 10.96 0.73 13.03
N LEU A 510 11.62 1.29 14.05
CA LEU A 510 12.91 1.96 13.88
C LEU A 510 13.99 0.92 13.56
N LYS A 511 13.98 -0.24 14.24
CA LYS A 511 14.89 -1.35 13.91
C LYS A 511 14.74 -1.83 12.47
N SER A 512 13.51 -1.91 11.98
CA SER A 512 13.23 -2.21 10.58
C SER A 512 13.80 -1.18 9.59
N GLN A 513 13.72 0.11 9.91
CA GLN A 513 14.36 1.15 9.09
C GLN A 513 15.89 1.02 9.08
N ILE A 514 16.50 0.61 10.20
CA ILE A 514 17.94 0.31 10.25
C ILE A 514 18.26 -0.87 9.33
N ILE A 515 17.51 -1.97 9.40
CA ILE A 515 17.64 -3.12 8.49
C ILE A 515 17.47 -2.70 7.03
N GLY A 516 16.48 -1.85 6.73
CA GLY A 516 16.25 -1.29 5.41
C GLY A 516 17.42 -0.43 4.91
N THR A 517 18.00 0.37 5.80
CA THR A 517 19.15 1.22 5.52
C THR A 517 20.39 0.38 5.26
N LEU A 518 20.67 -0.62 6.10
CA LEU A 518 21.74 -1.61 5.91
C LEU A 518 21.59 -2.34 4.57
N THR A 519 20.37 -2.78 4.23
CA THR A 519 20.05 -3.41 2.93
C THR A 519 20.39 -2.47 1.78
N SER A 520 19.98 -1.20 1.88
CA SER A 520 20.18 -0.21 0.82
C SER A 520 21.65 0.11 0.57
N ILE A 521 22.44 0.30 1.63
CA ILE A 521 23.85 0.71 1.50
C ILE A 521 24.81 -0.46 1.22
N SER A 522 24.37 -1.69 1.46
CA SER A 522 25.19 -2.91 1.28
C SER A 522 24.84 -3.72 0.03
N GLY A 523 23.61 -3.60 -0.48
CA GLY A 523 23.04 -4.50 -1.48
C GLY A 523 22.82 -5.94 -0.97
N LYS A 524 22.91 -6.18 0.34
CA LYS A 524 22.68 -7.49 0.96
C LYS A 524 21.24 -7.61 1.42
N HIS A 525 20.65 -8.78 1.22
CA HIS A 525 19.24 -9.09 1.49
C HIS A 525 19.07 -9.98 2.72
N LEU A 526 19.78 -9.65 3.81
CA LEU A 526 19.82 -10.49 5.02
C LEU A 526 18.55 -10.36 5.89
N GLY A 527 17.68 -9.39 5.55
CA GLY A 527 16.43 -9.16 6.27
C GLY A 527 16.69 -8.97 7.76
N TYR A 528 15.92 -9.66 8.60
CA TYR A 528 15.98 -9.53 10.06
C TYR A 528 17.01 -10.46 10.73
N ASP A 529 17.91 -11.09 9.97
CA ASP A 529 19.01 -11.87 10.52
C ASP A 529 20.14 -10.94 11.02
N ILE A 530 20.01 -10.50 12.28
CA ILE A 530 20.98 -9.60 12.92
C ILE A 530 22.38 -10.24 13.02
N VAL A 531 22.46 -11.57 13.17
CA VAL A 531 23.75 -12.27 13.23
C VAL A 531 24.45 -12.19 11.89
N ALA A 532 23.74 -12.47 10.80
CA ALA A 532 24.28 -12.32 9.45
C ALA A 532 24.72 -10.89 9.15
N TRP A 533 23.98 -9.87 9.63
CA TRP A 533 24.42 -8.47 9.51
C TRP A 533 25.72 -8.19 10.26
N LYS A 534 25.86 -8.68 11.49
CA LYS A 534 27.08 -8.53 12.28
C LYS A 534 28.27 -9.26 11.63
N ASP A 535 28.05 -10.42 11.04
CA ASP A 535 29.10 -11.18 10.35
C ASP A 535 29.49 -10.55 9.00
N TRP A 536 28.53 -10.03 8.25
CA TRP A 536 28.80 -9.24 7.05
C TRP A 536 29.72 -8.05 7.36
N ALA A 537 29.44 -7.31 8.43
CA ALA A 537 30.26 -6.15 8.78
C ALA A 537 31.68 -6.52 9.25
N LYS A 538 31.87 -7.66 9.93
CA LYS A 538 33.22 -8.17 10.27
C LYS A 538 34.04 -8.59 9.04
N SER A 539 33.39 -8.93 7.94
CA SER A 539 34.06 -9.36 6.70
C SER A 539 34.55 -8.20 5.83
N ARG A 540 34.20 -6.96 6.18
CA ARG A 540 34.67 -5.73 5.54
C ARG A 540 35.89 -5.19 6.26
#